data_AF-A0AAU3HQD4-F1
#
_entry.id   AF-A0AAU3HQD4-F1
#
_cell.length_a   1.000
_cell.length_b   1.000
_cell.length_c   1.000
_cell.angle_alpha   90.00
_cell.angle_beta   90.00
_cell.angle_gamma   90.00
#
_symmetry.space_group_name_H-M   'P 1'
#
loop_
_entity.id
_entity.type
_entity.pdbx_description
1 polymer ?
#
loop_
_entity_poly.entity_id
_entity_poly.type
_entity_poly.pdbx_seq_one_letter_code
_entity_poly.pdbx_strand_id
1 'polypeptide(L)'
;MPQHGIQADEIDTSRPHPARIYDYLLGGKDNYLVDQEAGDALIVAAPEVRPGVRANRDFMHRAVRYVVGSGVRQILDIGAGLPTSPNVHEIADQVSSGSRVAYVDNDPIVKAHADAFLSRSGQTEVVLADLRKPRSILDHPEVRAVIDFEQPVALLLVAVLHFVTDEEEPRGILAELHDALPAGSFLVLSHATDDFTERSEAQAVYNNASATMNLRSHSNIEEFFTGFELVEPGLVQVPLWRPEGQPHQISDIGFYGGVARKAPVPGPSNQ
;
A
#
# COMPACT_ATOMS: atom_id res chain seq x y z
N MET A 1 28.62 -14.11 5.37
CA MET A 1 27.68 -13.00 5.14
C MET A 1 28.18 -12.20 3.96
N PRO A 2 27.56 -12.24 2.77
CA PRO A 2 27.75 -11.17 1.82
C PRO A 2 26.59 -10.17 1.99
N GLN A 3 26.92 -8.95 2.42
CA GLN A 3 26.06 -7.79 2.21
C GLN A 3 25.92 -7.60 0.69
N HIS A 4 24.81 -8.03 0.11
CA HIS A 4 24.43 -7.58 -1.23
C HIS A 4 23.64 -6.29 -1.03
N GLY A 5 24.36 -5.17 -0.91
CA GLY A 5 23.74 -3.87 -1.14
C GLY A 5 23.36 -3.78 -2.61
N ILE A 6 22.17 -3.28 -2.90
CA ILE A 6 21.70 -3.03 -4.27
C ILE A 6 22.70 -2.11 -4.96
N GLN A 7 23.21 -2.53 -6.12
CA GLN A 7 24.14 -1.72 -6.90
C GLN A 7 23.36 -0.64 -7.68
N ALA A 8 23.99 0.52 -7.90
CA ALA A 8 23.32 1.66 -8.53
C ALA A 8 22.84 1.37 -9.97
N ASP A 9 23.42 0.39 -10.65
CA ASP A 9 23.02 -0.10 -11.98
C ASP A 9 21.78 -0.99 -11.97
N GLU A 10 21.33 -1.48 -10.81
CA GLU A 10 20.05 -2.18 -10.64
C GLU A 10 18.85 -1.21 -10.59
N ILE A 11 19.11 0.10 -10.42
CA ILE A 11 18.07 1.14 -10.41
C ILE A 11 17.90 1.69 -11.83
N ASP A 12 16.85 1.27 -12.53
CA ASP A 12 16.49 1.83 -13.84
C ASP A 12 16.00 3.28 -13.68
N THR A 13 16.82 4.25 -14.08
CA THR A 13 16.47 5.68 -14.09
C THR A 13 16.04 6.18 -15.47
N SER A 14 15.86 5.29 -16.45
CA SER A 14 15.48 5.65 -17.82
C SER A 14 13.96 5.69 -18.04
N ARG A 15 13.18 5.14 -17.10
CA ARG A 15 11.72 5.15 -17.12
C ARG A 15 11.16 5.61 -15.76
N PRO A 16 9.96 6.21 -15.74
CA PRO A 16 9.29 6.55 -14.49
C PRO A 16 8.92 5.32 -13.66
N HIS A 17 8.99 5.42 -12.33
CA HIS A 17 8.54 4.39 -11.40
C HIS A 17 7.41 4.90 -10.48
N PRO A 18 6.32 4.16 -10.26
CA PRO A 18 5.21 4.60 -9.41
C PRO A 18 5.61 5.14 -8.04
N ALA A 19 6.51 4.45 -7.32
CA ALA A 19 7.00 4.88 -6.01
C ALA A 19 7.67 6.27 -6.05
N ARG A 20 8.46 6.54 -7.10
CA ARG A 20 9.23 7.77 -7.30
C ARG A 20 8.35 8.93 -7.79
N ILE A 21 7.38 8.63 -8.66
CA ILE A 21 6.32 9.58 -9.04
C ILE A 21 5.53 9.99 -7.79
N TYR A 22 5.12 9.02 -6.97
CA TYR A 22 4.35 9.29 -5.74
C TYR A 22 5.16 10.12 -4.73
N ASP A 23 6.46 9.84 -4.56
CA ASP A 23 7.39 10.66 -3.78
C ASP A 23 7.44 12.11 -4.29
N TYR A 24 7.63 12.32 -5.59
CA TYR A 24 7.63 13.66 -6.20
C TYR A 24 6.30 14.41 -5.98
N LEU A 25 5.16 13.72 -6.11
CA LEU A 25 3.83 14.30 -5.89
C LEU A 25 3.59 14.67 -4.42
N LEU A 26 4.22 13.98 -3.49
CA LEU A 26 4.26 14.36 -2.07
C LEU A 26 5.24 15.50 -1.77
N GLY A 27 6.16 15.80 -2.69
CA GLY A 27 7.22 16.81 -2.52
C GLY A 27 8.51 16.25 -1.92
N GLY A 28 8.69 14.93 -2.00
CA GLY A 28 9.94 14.26 -1.70
C GLY A 28 11.01 14.51 -2.75
N LYS A 29 12.19 13.94 -2.52
CA LYS A 29 13.42 14.20 -3.28
C LYS A 29 14.04 12.94 -3.87
N ASP A 30 13.46 11.78 -3.60
CA ASP A 30 14.02 10.47 -3.94
C ASP A 30 13.45 10.02 -5.29
N ASN A 31 13.57 10.90 -6.28
CA ASN A 31 12.99 10.77 -7.62
C ASN A 31 13.95 11.34 -8.67
N TYR A 32 13.87 10.83 -9.89
CA TYR A 32 14.69 11.26 -11.02
C TYR A 32 13.91 12.15 -11.98
N LEU A 33 14.61 12.75 -12.94
CA LEU A 33 13.99 13.66 -13.92
C LEU A 33 12.80 13.03 -14.66
N VAL A 34 12.91 11.75 -15.05
CA VAL A 34 11.81 11.02 -15.72
C VAL A 34 10.57 10.89 -14.84
N ASP A 35 10.76 10.74 -13.52
CA ASP A 35 9.66 10.67 -12.54
C ASP A 35 9.02 12.04 -12.35
N GLN A 36 9.84 13.10 -12.33
CA GLN A 36 9.39 14.49 -12.21
C GLN A 36 8.58 14.92 -13.43
N GLU A 37 9.05 14.61 -14.63
CA GLU A 37 8.34 14.87 -15.88
C GLU A 37 6.98 14.15 -15.93
N ALA A 38 6.93 12.89 -15.50
CA ALA A 38 5.68 12.15 -15.36
C ALA A 38 4.76 12.78 -14.30
N GLY A 39 5.32 13.18 -13.16
CA GLY A 39 4.57 13.87 -12.10
C GLY A 39 4.00 15.22 -12.56
N ASP A 40 4.75 16.00 -13.34
CA ASP A 40 4.29 17.26 -13.91
C ASP A 40 3.19 17.04 -14.95
N ALA A 41 3.31 16.01 -15.79
CA ALA A 41 2.26 15.61 -16.71
C ALA A 41 0.97 15.21 -15.96
N LEU A 42 1.09 14.48 -14.85
CA LEU A 42 -0.04 14.16 -13.97
C LEU A 42 -0.70 15.41 -13.38
N ILE A 43 0.09 16.40 -12.94
CA ILE A 43 -0.45 17.65 -12.39
C ILE A 43 -1.23 18.44 -13.44
N VAL A 44 -0.77 18.42 -14.70
CA VAL A 44 -1.49 19.07 -15.82
C VAL A 44 -2.79 18.33 -16.13
N ALA A 45 -2.76 17.00 -16.21
CA ALA A 45 -3.92 16.17 -16.55
C ALA A 45 -4.95 16.08 -15.41
N ALA A 46 -4.49 16.14 -14.16
CA ALA A 46 -5.28 15.96 -12.94
C ALA A 46 -4.78 16.93 -11.85
N PRO A 47 -5.22 18.20 -11.83
CA PRO A 47 -4.76 19.21 -10.87
C PRO A 47 -4.94 18.80 -9.40
N GLU A 48 -5.90 17.92 -9.12
CA GLU A 48 -6.20 17.38 -7.80
C GLU A 48 -5.30 16.20 -7.38
N VAL A 49 -4.36 15.75 -8.23
CA VAL A 49 -3.48 14.61 -7.92
C VAL A 49 -2.66 14.82 -6.64
N ARG A 50 -2.13 16.03 -6.41
CA ARG A 50 -1.36 16.34 -5.18
C ARG A 50 -2.23 16.28 -3.92
N PRO A 51 -3.41 16.93 -3.88
CA PRO A 51 -4.40 16.67 -2.83
C PRO A 51 -4.74 15.19 -2.65
N GLY A 52 -4.92 14.44 -3.75
CA GLY A 52 -5.25 13.01 -3.75
C GLY A 52 -4.20 12.14 -3.07
N VAL A 53 -2.92 12.28 -3.46
CA VAL A 53 -1.84 11.47 -2.86
C VAL A 53 -1.65 11.78 -1.36
N ARG A 54 -1.85 13.04 -0.95
CA ARG A 54 -1.80 13.44 0.47
C ARG A 54 -2.97 12.85 1.24
N ALA A 55 -4.18 12.94 0.70
CA ALA A 55 -5.37 12.35 1.31
C ALA A 55 -5.25 10.82 1.46
N ASN A 56 -4.60 10.15 0.50
CA ASN A 56 -4.29 8.73 0.60
C ASN A 56 -3.28 8.42 1.73
N ARG A 57 -2.23 9.24 1.92
CA ARG A 57 -1.34 9.09 3.07
C ARG A 57 -2.05 9.35 4.39
N ASP A 58 -2.90 10.37 4.46
CA ASP A 58 -3.69 10.61 5.66
C ASP A 58 -4.64 9.44 5.98
N PHE A 59 -5.23 8.80 4.97
CA PHE A 59 -6.00 7.57 5.15
C PHE A 59 -5.15 6.44 5.72
N MET A 60 -3.97 6.19 5.15
CA MET A 60 -3.02 5.19 5.66
C MET A 60 -2.73 5.44 7.14
N HIS A 61 -2.46 6.69 7.53
CA HIS A 61 -2.20 7.04 8.92
C HIS A 61 -3.37 6.63 9.84
N ARG A 62 -4.59 7.02 9.49
CA ARG A 62 -5.79 6.71 10.29
C ARG A 62 -6.09 5.20 10.32
N ALA A 63 -5.92 4.51 9.20
CA ALA A 63 -6.12 3.07 9.10
C ALA A 63 -5.10 2.29 9.95
N VAL A 64 -3.83 2.66 9.92
CA VAL A 64 -2.77 2.06 10.76
C VAL A 64 -3.08 2.27 12.24
N ARG A 65 -3.43 3.50 12.65
CA ARG A 65 -3.82 3.76 14.04
C ARG A 65 -5.00 2.89 14.47
N TYR A 66 -5.99 2.72 13.61
CA TYR A 66 -7.16 1.91 13.89
C TYR A 66 -6.83 0.43 14.06
N VAL A 67 -6.08 -0.19 13.14
CA VAL A 67 -5.77 -1.63 13.22
C VAL A 67 -4.85 -1.95 14.40
N VAL A 68 -3.87 -1.10 14.69
CA VAL A 68 -2.98 -1.25 15.86
C VAL A 68 -3.77 -1.04 17.16
N GLY A 69 -4.63 -0.01 17.20
CA GLY A 69 -5.55 0.24 18.31
C GLY A 69 -6.55 -0.90 18.55
N SER A 70 -6.85 -1.69 17.52
CA SER A 70 -7.69 -2.89 17.59
C SER A 70 -6.94 -4.14 18.09
N GLY A 71 -5.65 -4.02 18.42
CA GLY A 71 -4.86 -5.10 19.05
C GLY A 71 -3.88 -5.81 18.12
N VAL A 72 -3.84 -5.48 16.82
CA VAL A 72 -2.84 -6.03 15.89
C VAL A 72 -1.46 -5.47 16.21
N ARG A 73 -0.42 -6.32 16.12
CA ARG A 73 0.98 -5.95 16.40
C ARG A 73 1.94 -6.31 15.27
N GLN A 74 1.43 -6.80 14.14
CA GLN A 74 2.22 -7.22 12.98
C GLN A 74 1.63 -6.58 11.74
N ILE A 75 2.46 -5.93 10.94
CA ILE A 75 2.04 -5.22 9.74
C ILE A 75 2.89 -5.72 8.56
N LEU A 76 2.22 -6.19 7.52
CA LEU A 76 2.83 -6.50 6.22
C LEU A 76 2.37 -5.43 5.23
N ASP A 77 3.27 -4.53 4.85
CA ASP A 77 3.01 -3.40 3.96
C ASP A 77 3.60 -3.67 2.58
N ILE A 78 2.75 -4.01 1.60
CA ILE A 78 3.17 -4.37 0.25
C ILE A 78 2.87 -3.19 -0.69
N GLY A 79 3.90 -2.75 -1.42
CA GLY A 79 3.89 -1.47 -2.14
C GLY A 79 4.18 -0.30 -1.21
N ALA A 80 5.12 -0.49 -0.28
CA ALA A 80 5.47 0.51 0.75
C ALA A 80 5.83 1.88 0.14
N GLY A 81 6.50 1.86 -1.02
CA GLY A 81 7.05 3.03 -1.67
C GLY A 81 8.23 3.62 -0.90
N LEU A 82 8.63 4.82 -1.32
CA LEU A 82 9.74 5.53 -0.69
C LEU A 82 9.36 6.06 0.71
N PRO A 83 10.30 6.05 1.67
CA PRO A 83 10.03 6.50 3.03
C PRO A 83 9.51 7.94 3.08
N THR A 84 8.34 8.14 3.69
CA THR A 84 7.77 9.46 3.96
C THR A 84 7.27 9.48 5.40
N SER A 85 7.87 10.32 6.24
CA SER A 85 7.52 10.38 7.67
C SER A 85 6.17 11.08 7.89
N PRO A 86 5.31 10.56 8.80
CA PRO A 86 5.51 9.34 9.56
C PRO A 86 5.26 8.08 8.72
N ASN A 87 6.20 7.14 8.76
CA ASN A 87 6.09 5.81 8.15
C ASN A 87 5.18 4.90 8.99
N VAL A 88 4.73 3.78 8.42
CA VAL A 88 3.79 2.85 9.09
C VAL A 88 4.27 2.42 10.48
N HIS A 89 5.55 2.10 10.64
CA HIS A 89 6.15 1.68 11.92
C HIS A 89 6.17 2.82 12.95
N GLU A 90 6.46 4.06 12.53
CA GLU A 90 6.44 5.24 13.40
C GLU A 90 5.01 5.50 13.91
N ILE A 91 3.99 5.30 13.05
CA ILE A 91 2.58 5.46 13.43
C ILE A 91 2.14 4.32 14.36
N ALA A 92 2.55 3.09 14.07
CA ALA A 92 2.25 1.94 14.90
C ALA A 92 2.83 2.13 16.31
N ASP A 93 4.08 2.58 16.43
CA ASP A 93 4.74 2.85 17.71
C ASP A 93 4.09 3.99 18.50
N GLN A 94 3.52 4.99 17.83
CA GLN A 94 2.72 6.04 18.49
C GLN A 94 1.47 5.49 19.19
N VAL A 95 0.91 4.37 18.71
CA VAL A 95 -0.29 3.75 19.28
C VAL A 95 0.04 2.65 20.27
N SER A 96 1.00 1.78 19.92
CA SER A 96 1.49 0.71 20.78
C SER A 96 2.92 0.37 20.39
N SER A 97 3.82 0.44 21.37
CA SER A 97 5.19 -0.02 21.19
C SER A 97 5.27 -1.52 20.89
N GLY A 98 6.34 -1.94 20.22
CA GLY A 98 6.62 -3.35 19.93
C GLY A 98 5.89 -3.88 18.71
N SER A 99 5.39 -3.00 17.83
CA SER A 99 4.81 -3.39 16.56
C SER A 99 5.90 -3.85 15.61
N ARG A 100 5.65 -4.97 14.93
CA ARG A 100 6.55 -5.56 13.93
C ARG A 100 6.06 -5.20 12.54
N VAL A 101 6.96 -4.74 11.67
CA VAL A 101 6.58 -4.28 10.31
C VAL A 101 7.52 -4.86 9.26
N ALA A 102 6.96 -5.58 8.30
CA ALA A 102 7.66 -5.98 7.08
C ALA A 102 7.16 -5.09 5.94
N TYR A 103 8.05 -4.29 5.37
CA TYR A 103 7.79 -3.53 4.15
C TYR A 103 8.23 -4.34 2.93
N VAL A 104 7.46 -4.26 1.87
CA VAL A 104 7.74 -4.93 0.61
C VAL A 104 7.55 -3.94 -0.53
N ASP A 105 8.52 -3.86 -1.41
CA ASP A 105 8.41 -3.09 -2.66
C ASP A 105 9.21 -3.81 -3.76
N ASN A 106 8.92 -3.52 -5.03
CA ASN A 106 9.68 -4.08 -6.14
C ASN A 106 10.62 -3.07 -6.80
N ASP A 107 10.63 -1.80 -6.35
CA ASP A 107 11.62 -0.81 -6.75
C ASP A 107 12.91 -0.97 -5.92
N PRO A 108 14.05 -1.29 -6.55
CA PRO A 108 15.33 -1.42 -5.84
C PRO A 108 15.74 -0.18 -5.03
N ILE A 109 15.27 1.01 -5.44
CA ILE A 109 15.56 2.25 -4.69
C ILE A 109 14.95 2.23 -3.27
N VAL A 110 13.78 1.61 -3.08
CA VAL A 110 13.11 1.55 -1.78
C VAL A 110 13.95 0.74 -0.80
N LYS A 111 14.48 -0.41 -1.24
CA LYS A 111 15.40 -1.23 -0.42
C LYS A 111 16.71 -0.50 -0.12
N ALA A 112 17.28 0.20 -1.11
CA ALA A 112 18.51 0.97 -0.93
C ALA A 112 18.35 2.09 0.10
N HIS A 113 17.23 2.83 0.07
CA HIS A 113 16.93 3.85 1.08
C HIS A 113 16.69 3.24 2.46
N ALA A 114 15.93 2.14 2.53
CA ALA A 114 15.69 1.44 3.79
C ALA A 114 16.98 0.99 4.48
N ASP A 115 17.93 0.40 3.73
CA ASP A 115 19.22 -0.04 4.28
C ASP A 115 20.08 1.11 4.84
N ALA A 116 19.88 2.33 4.32
CA ALA A 116 20.60 3.51 4.79
C ALA A 116 19.95 4.16 6.02
N PHE A 117 18.62 4.08 6.17
CA PHE A 117 17.87 4.86 7.16
C PHE A 117 17.23 4.06 8.29
N LEU A 118 16.90 2.77 8.09
CA LEU A 118 16.24 1.98 9.12
C LEU A 118 17.27 1.35 10.07
N SER A 119 17.16 1.70 11.35
CA SER A 119 17.92 0.99 12.38
C SER A 119 17.44 -0.46 12.46
N ARG A 120 18.37 -1.42 12.42
CA ARG A 120 18.08 -2.86 12.59
C ARG A 120 17.70 -3.19 14.04
N SER A 121 16.55 -2.71 14.48
CA SER A 121 15.96 -3.04 15.78
C SER A 121 15.42 -4.48 15.84
N GLY A 122 15.41 -5.19 14.71
CA GLY A 122 14.85 -6.54 14.55
C GLY A 122 13.32 -6.57 14.51
N GLN A 123 12.66 -5.40 14.55
CA GLN A 123 11.20 -5.27 14.49
C GLN A 123 10.73 -4.74 13.13
N THR A 124 11.65 -4.31 12.28
CA THR A 124 11.34 -3.75 10.97
C THR A 124 12.30 -4.30 9.94
N GLU A 125 11.75 -4.86 8.85
CA GLU A 125 12.51 -5.34 7.70
C GLU A 125 11.91 -4.78 6.42
N VAL A 126 12.74 -4.61 5.39
CA VAL A 126 12.32 -4.14 4.06
C VAL A 126 12.80 -5.13 3.04
N VAL A 127 11.91 -5.63 2.21
CA VAL A 127 12.16 -6.74 1.29
C VAL A 127 11.88 -6.30 -0.14
N LEU A 128 12.79 -6.63 -1.05
CA LEU A 128 12.59 -6.47 -2.48
C LEU A 128 11.81 -7.69 -3.02
N ALA A 129 10.52 -7.54 -3.28
CA ALA A 129 9.68 -8.60 -3.82
C ALA A 129 8.46 -8.03 -4.58
N ASP A 130 7.84 -8.87 -5.41
CA ASP A 130 6.78 -8.47 -6.33
C ASP A 130 5.41 -8.92 -5.83
N LEU A 131 4.45 -7.99 -5.66
CA LEU A 131 3.07 -8.27 -5.26
C LEU A 131 2.40 -9.32 -6.16
N ARG A 132 2.79 -9.39 -7.44
CA ARG A 132 2.26 -10.35 -8.40
C ARG A 132 2.72 -11.79 -8.14
N LYS A 133 3.61 -11.99 -7.17
CA LYS A 133 4.15 -13.29 -6.75
C LYS A 133 4.00 -13.44 -5.23
N PRO A 134 2.79 -13.62 -4.69
CA PRO A 134 2.56 -13.50 -3.25
C PRO A 134 3.35 -14.53 -2.43
N ARG A 135 3.52 -15.78 -2.89
CA ARG A 135 4.44 -16.75 -2.26
C ARG A 135 5.86 -16.23 -2.09
N SER A 136 6.39 -15.48 -3.05
CA SER A 136 7.75 -14.92 -2.91
C SER A 136 7.87 -13.93 -1.75
N ILE A 137 6.75 -13.33 -1.33
CA ILE A 137 6.65 -12.43 -0.18
C ILE A 137 6.41 -13.23 1.10
N LEU A 138 5.38 -14.07 1.10
CA LEU A 138 4.93 -14.84 2.26
C LEU A 138 6.00 -15.83 2.77
N ASP A 139 6.78 -16.40 1.85
CA ASP A 139 7.85 -17.35 2.15
C ASP A 139 9.21 -16.66 2.29
N HIS A 140 9.30 -15.34 2.09
CA HIS A 140 10.58 -14.61 2.16
C HIS A 140 11.19 -14.72 3.57
N PRO A 141 12.47 -15.12 3.72
CA PRO A 141 13.09 -15.31 5.02
C PRO A 141 13.03 -14.09 5.93
N GLU A 142 13.23 -12.89 5.39
CA GLU A 142 13.19 -11.63 6.16
C GLU A 142 11.76 -11.26 6.57
N VAL A 143 10.74 -11.54 5.74
CA VAL A 143 9.33 -11.37 6.14
C VAL A 143 9.00 -12.33 7.27
N ARG A 144 9.36 -13.61 7.14
CA ARG A 144 9.10 -14.65 8.16
C ARG A 144 9.89 -14.45 9.45
N ALA A 145 10.99 -13.70 9.43
CA ALA A 145 11.74 -13.33 10.63
C ALA A 145 11.00 -12.30 11.49
N VAL A 146 10.12 -11.50 10.89
CA VAL A 146 9.39 -10.41 11.55
C VAL A 146 7.90 -10.71 11.73
N ILE A 147 7.30 -11.44 10.78
CA ILE A 147 5.87 -11.73 10.74
C ILE A 147 5.64 -13.21 11.08
N ASP A 148 4.91 -13.41 12.17
CA ASP A 148 4.33 -14.68 12.59
C ASP A 148 2.90 -14.80 12.05
N PHE A 149 2.73 -15.56 10.97
CA PHE A 149 1.43 -15.81 10.33
C PHE A 149 0.52 -16.76 11.13
N GLU A 150 0.91 -17.20 12.33
CA GLU A 150 -0.01 -17.85 13.28
C GLU A 150 -0.75 -16.82 14.15
N GLN A 151 -0.35 -15.55 14.12
CA GLN A 151 -0.97 -14.44 14.84
C GLN A 151 -1.54 -13.38 13.89
N PRO A 152 -2.56 -12.60 14.30
CA PRO A 152 -3.17 -11.57 13.46
C PRO A 152 -2.15 -10.60 12.84
N VAL A 153 -2.31 -10.34 11.54
CA VAL A 153 -1.48 -9.42 10.75
C VAL A 153 -2.38 -8.36 10.09
N ALA A 154 -1.93 -7.11 10.04
CA ALA A 154 -2.53 -6.10 9.18
C ALA A 154 -1.79 -6.11 7.83
N LEU A 155 -2.46 -6.57 6.79
CA LEU A 155 -1.99 -6.50 5.42
C LEU A 155 -2.38 -5.14 4.83
N LEU A 156 -1.39 -4.36 4.43
CA LEU A 156 -1.57 -3.08 3.76
C LEU A 156 -1.28 -3.25 2.26
N LEU A 157 -2.26 -2.84 1.45
CA LEU A 157 -2.20 -2.70 -0.01
C LEU A 157 -2.66 -1.28 -0.36
N VAL A 158 -1.93 -0.29 0.15
CA VAL A 158 -2.28 1.12 0.03
C VAL A 158 -1.63 1.70 -1.22
N ALA A 159 -2.47 2.10 -2.17
CA ALA A 159 -2.06 2.70 -3.43
C ALA A 159 -1.10 1.84 -4.28
N VAL A 160 -1.28 0.52 -4.27
CA VAL A 160 -0.46 -0.41 -5.07
C VAL A 160 -1.27 -1.25 -6.06
N LEU A 161 -2.48 -1.68 -5.68
CA LEU A 161 -3.21 -2.72 -6.44
C LEU A 161 -3.74 -2.22 -7.79
N HIS A 162 -3.87 -0.90 -7.97
CA HIS A 162 -4.17 -0.30 -9.28
C HIS A 162 -3.02 -0.42 -10.28
N PHE A 163 -1.83 -0.86 -9.87
CA PHE A 163 -0.73 -1.20 -10.78
C PHE A 163 -0.71 -2.68 -11.20
N VAL A 164 -1.71 -3.46 -10.79
CA VAL A 164 -1.92 -4.84 -11.20
C VAL A 164 -3.03 -4.87 -12.26
N THR A 165 -2.68 -5.37 -13.44
CA THR A 165 -3.59 -5.54 -14.58
C THR A 165 -4.59 -6.66 -14.32
N ASP A 166 -5.70 -6.69 -15.06
CA ASP A 166 -6.68 -7.77 -14.91
C ASP A 166 -6.11 -9.13 -15.33
N GLU A 167 -5.21 -9.17 -16.32
CA GLU A 167 -4.49 -10.37 -16.76
C GLU A 167 -3.54 -10.93 -15.69
N GLU A 168 -3.08 -10.08 -14.77
CA GLU A 168 -2.27 -10.49 -13.61
C GLU A 168 -3.14 -11.00 -12.43
N GLU A 169 -4.46 -11.10 -12.62
CA GLU A 169 -5.41 -11.74 -11.70
C GLU A 169 -5.35 -11.17 -10.26
N PRO A 170 -5.65 -9.88 -10.04
CA PRO A 170 -5.53 -9.21 -8.74
C PRO A 170 -6.37 -9.87 -7.65
N ARG A 171 -7.49 -10.49 -8.02
CA ARG A 171 -8.34 -11.28 -7.09
C ARG A 171 -7.67 -12.57 -6.64
N GLY A 172 -6.94 -13.24 -7.54
CA GLY A 172 -6.15 -14.43 -7.21
C GLY A 172 -5.00 -14.09 -6.27
N ILE A 173 -4.30 -12.98 -6.53
CA ILE A 173 -3.26 -12.43 -5.64
C ILE A 173 -3.82 -12.18 -4.23
N LEU A 174 -4.97 -11.50 -4.14
CA LEU A 174 -5.64 -11.22 -2.86
C LEU A 174 -6.13 -12.48 -2.16
N ALA A 175 -6.64 -13.47 -2.89
CA ALA A 175 -7.06 -14.74 -2.31
C ALA A 175 -5.87 -15.48 -1.67
N GLU A 176 -4.72 -15.52 -2.34
CA GLU A 176 -3.50 -16.14 -1.80
C GLU A 176 -2.97 -15.42 -0.56
N LEU A 177 -2.99 -14.08 -0.57
CA LEU A 177 -2.64 -13.28 0.59
C LEU A 177 -3.64 -13.48 1.73
N HIS A 178 -4.95 -13.50 1.44
CA HIS A 178 -6.00 -13.77 2.43
C HIS A 178 -5.79 -15.13 3.09
N ASP A 179 -5.55 -16.19 2.32
CA ASP A 179 -5.40 -17.55 2.83
C ASP A 179 -4.26 -17.68 3.84
N ALA A 180 -3.19 -16.90 3.68
CA ALA A 180 -2.06 -16.87 4.60
C ALA A 180 -2.34 -16.12 5.90
N LEU A 181 -3.39 -15.29 5.95
CA LEU A 181 -3.72 -14.49 7.13
C LEU A 181 -4.58 -15.31 8.12
N PRO A 182 -4.25 -15.36 9.42
CA PRO A 182 -5.12 -15.98 10.41
C PRO A 182 -6.35 -15.10 10.70
N ALA A 183 -7.36 -15.68 11.33
CA ALA A 183 -8.54 -14.94 11.79
C ALA A 183 -8.16 -13.77 12.72
N GLY A 184 -8.89 -12.66 12.62
CA GLY A 184 -8.59 -11.43 13.35
C GLY A 184 -7.58 -10.51 12.66
N SER A 185 -6.95 -10.96 11.57
CA SER A 185 -6.14 -10.13 10.68
C SER A 185 -6.98 -9.05 9.99
N PHE A 186 -6.32 -8.05 9.42
CA PHE A 186 -6.97 -6.95 8.71
C PHE A 186 -6.40 -6.79 7.31
N LEU A 187 -7.24 -6.39 6.37
CA LEU A 187 -6.85 -5.81 5.08
C LEU A 187 -7.09 -4.30 5.14
N VAL A 188 -6.07 -3.51 4.83
CA VAL A 188 -6.16 -2.07 4.57
C VAL A 188 -5.83 -1.86 3.11
N LEU A 189 -6.77 -1.34 2.32
CA LEU A 189 -6.61 -1.20 0.88
C LEU A 189 -7.07 0.19 0.44
N SER A 190 -6.29 0.81 -0.44
CA SER A 190 -6.74 1.97 -1.21
C SER A 190 -6.44 1.78 -2.69
N HIS A 191 -7.33 2.32 -3.53
CA HIS A 191 -7.28 2.10 -4.96
C HIS A 191 -7.74 3.35 -5.71
N ALA A 192 -7.00 3.70 -6.77
CA ALA A 192 -7.35 4.82 -7.63
C ALA A 192 -8.61 4.51 -8.44
N THR A 193 -9.44 5.51 -8.69
CA THR A 193 -10.71 5.38 -9.42
C THR A 193 -11.00 6.63 -10.24
N ASP A 194 -11.74 6.47 -11.32
CA ASP A 194 -12.30 7.50 -12.19
C ASP A 194 -13.78 7.81 -11.91
N ASP A 195 -14.39 7.19 -10.89
CA ASP A 195 -15.82 7.36 -10.57
C ASP A 195 -16.24 8.82 -10.27
N PHE A 196 -15.29 9.67 -9.85
CA PHE A 196 -15.56 11.06 -9.44
C PHE A 196 -15.16 12.10 -10.49
N THR A 197 -14.15 11.79 -11.29
CA THR A 197 -13.57 12.69 -12.28
C THR A 197 -12.90 11.84 -13.34
N GLU A 198 -13.08 12.22 -14.60
CA GLU A 198 -12.40 11.60 -15.74
C GLU A 198 -10.88 11.65 -15.53
N ARG A 199 -10.19 10.53 -15.75
CA ARG A 199 -8.76 10.38 -15.43
C ARG A 199 -7.97 9.69 -16.54
N SER A 200 -8.52 9.53 -17.73
CA SER A 200 -7.88 8.84 -18.85
C SER A 200 -6.53 9.46 -19.23
N GLU A 201 -6.42 10.79 -19.23
CA GLU A 201 -5.16 11.48 -19.49
C GLU A 201 -4.12 11.22 -18.39
N ALA A 202 -4.54 11.27 -17.12
CA ALA A 202 -3.67 10.94 -15.99
C ALA A 202 -3.26 9.45 -15.98
N GLN A 203 -4.17 8.55 -16.35
CA GLN A 203 -3.92 7.13 -16.52
C GLN A 203 -2.88 6.88 -17.61
N ALA A 204 -3.00 7.58 -18.74
CA ALA A 204 -2.09 7.42 -19.88
C ALA A 204 -0.64 7.79 -19.56
N VAL A 205 -0.37 8.64 -18.56
CA VAL A 205 1.01 8.93 -18.11
C VAL A 205 1.74 7.66 -17.66
N TYR A 206 1.03 6.72 -17.03
CA TYR A 206 1.61 5.47 -16.54
C TYR A 206 1.89 4.45 -17.65
N ASN A 207 1.43 4.66 -18.89
CA ASN A 207 1.69 3.74 -20.00
C ASN A 207 3.19 3.61 -20.33
N ASN A 208 3.98 4.63 -20.00
CA ASN A 208 5.44 4.63 -20.19
C ASN A 208 6.21 4.38 -18.89
N ALA A 209 5.52 4.15 -17.76
CA ALA A 209 6.13 3.85 -16.47
C ALA A 209 6.47 2.36 -16.35
N SER A 210 7.12 1.97 -15.24
CA SER A 210 7.40 0.56 -14.94
C SER A 210 6.15 -0.30 -14.69
N ALA A 211 5.00 0.33 -14.41
CA ALA A 211 3.70 -0.30 -14.28
C ALA A 211 2.58 0.61 -14.79
N THR A 212 1.58 0.01 -15.46
CA THR A 212 0.40 0.71 -15.97
C THR A 212 -0.62 0.91 -14.85
N MET A 213 -1.37 2.01 -14.89
CA MET A 213 -2.45 2.27 -13.94
C MET A 213 -3.77 1.69 -14.46
N ASN A 214 -4.46 0.92 -13.63
CA ASN A 214 -5.72 0.23 -13.91
C ASN A 214 -6.76 0.79 -12.95
N LEU A 215 -7.55 1.76 -13.42
CA LEU A 215 -8.62 2.37 -12.63
C LEU A 215 -9.81 1.40 -12.54
N ARG A 216 -10.46 1.38 -11.39
CA ARG A 216 -11.60 0.50 -11.13
C ARG A 216 -12.73 1.29 -10.49
N SER A 217 -13.95 0.87 -10.79
CA SER A 217 -15.16 1.39 -10.15
C SER A 217 -15.26 0.94 -8.69
N HIS A 218 -16.09 1.62 -7.92
CA HIS A 218 -16.40 1.29 -6.52
C HIS A 218 -16.74 -0.21 -6.36
N SER A 219 -17.64 -0.74 -7.18
CA SER A 219 -18.09 -2.13 -7.06
C SER A 219 -16.96 -3.12 -7.33
N ASN A 220 -16.09 -2.84 -8.33
CA ASN A 220 -14.96 -3.70 -8.61
C ASN A 220 -13.90 -3.67 -7.50
N ILE A 221 -13.71 -2.51 -6.85
CA ILE A 221 -12.80 -2.38 -5.70
C ILE A 221 -13.41 -3.07 -4.47
N GLU A 222 -14.72 -2.97 -4.27
CA GLU A 222 -15.41 -3.63 -3.14
C GLU A 222 -15.25 -5.16 -3.20
N GLU A 223 -15.25 -5.75 -4.40
CA GLU A 223 -15.01 -7.18 -4.60
C GLU A 223 -13.62 -7.65 -4.10
N PHE A 224 -12.62 -6.77 -3.98
CA PHE A 224 -11.31 -7.10 -3.39
C PHE A 224 -11.37 -7.38 -1.89
N PHE A 225 -12.45 -7.00 -1.21
CA PHE A 225 -12.68 -7.32 0.19
C PHE A 225 -13.43 -8.63 0.40
N THR A 226 -13.66 -9.42 -0.66
CA THR A 226 -14.28 -10.75 -0.54
C THR A 226 -13.54 -11.62 0.48
N GLY A 227 -14.30 -12.23 1.41
CA GLY A 227 -13.74 -13.03 2.50
C GLY A 227 -13.29 -12.21 3.72
N PHE A 228 -13.46 -10.89 3.71
CA PHE A 228 -13.32 -10.01 4.86
C PHE A 228 -14.66 -9.34 5.23
N GLU A 229 -14.76 -8.86 6.46
CA GLU A 229 -15.85 -8.02 6.95
C GLU A 229 -15.39 -6.56 6.93
N LEU A 230 -16.00 -5.74 6.07
CA LEU A 230 -15.69 -4.31 6.00
C LEU A 230 -16.00 -3.61 7.33
N VAL A 231 -15.05 -2.81 7.79
CA VAL A 231 -15.20 -1.96 8.96
C VAL A 231 -15.90 -0.68 8.54
N GLU A 232 -16.93 -0.27 9.29
CA GLU A 232 -17.62 1.01 9.11
C GLU A 232 -16.63 2.18 8.99
N PRO A 233 -16.78 3.05 7.96
CA PRO A 233 -17.96 3.22 7.09
C PRO A 233 -17.97 2.37 5.80
N GLY A 234 -17.17 1.30 5.71
CA GLY A 234 -17.03 0.50 4.50
C GLY A 234 -16.02 1.09 3.51
N LEU A 235 -16.26 0.88 2.21
CA LEU A 235 -15.46 1.43 1.13
C LEU A 235 -15.95 2.83 0.74
N VAL A 236 -15.17 3.85 1.07
CA VAL A 236 -15.51 5.26 0.84
C VAL A 236 -14.30 6.02 0.29
N GLN A 237 -14.49 7.25 -0.22
CA GLN A 237 -13.34 8.08 -0.58
C GLN A 237 -12.39 8.23 0.61
N VAL A 238 -11.08 8.20 0.37
CA VAL A 238 -10.08 8.20 1.45
C VAL A 238 -10.22 9.33 2.48
N PRO A 239 -10.70 10.56 2.17
CA PRO A 239 -10.94 11.58 3.21
C PRO A 239 -12.14 11.28 4.12
N LEU A 240 -13.09 10.45 3.66
CA LEU A 240 -14.33 10.10 4.37
C LEU A 240 -14.15 8.92 5.33
N TRP A 241 -13.07 8.15 5.20
CA TRP A 241 -12.82 7.02 6.09
C TRP A 241 -12.32 7.53 7.46
N ARG A 242 -13.21 7.50 8.46
CA ARG A 242 -12.96 7.89 9.86
C ARG A 242 -12.13 9.18 10.01
N PRO A 243 -12.59 10.33 9.49
CA PRO A 243 -11.82 11.56 9.50
C PRO A 243 -11.62 12.12 10.92
N GLU A 244 -10.46 12.71 11.15
CA GLU A 244 -10.17 13.51 12.36
C GLU A 244 -10.62 14.95 12.11
N GLY A 245 -11.94 15.18 12.11
CA GLY A 245 -12.55 16.49 11.83
C GLY A 245 -13.39 16.50 10.55
N GLN A 246 -13.76 17.70 10.07
CA GLN A 246 -14.47 17.83 8.80
C GLN A 246 -13.49 17.68 7.63
N PRO A 247 -13.73 16.73 6.71
CA PRO A 247 -12.90 16.63 5.51
C PRO A 247 -13.11 17.86 4.62
N HIS A 248 -12.01 18.41 4.10
CA HIS A 248 -12.04 19.54 3.18
C HIS A 248 -11.95 19.02 1.74
N GLN A 249 -12.74 19.60 0.82
CA GLN A 249 -12.67 19.36 -0.64
C GLN A 249 -12.54 17.88 -1.05
N ILE A 250 -13.64 17.14 -0.92
CA ILE A 250 -13.70 15.69 -1.20
C ILE A 250 -13.98 15.38 -2.68
N SER A 251 -14.67 16.28 -3.40
CA SER A 251 -15.37 15.95 -4.66
C SER A 251 -14.46 15.34 -5.73
N ASP A 252 -13.18 15.71 -5.76
CA ASP A 252 -12.30 15.35 -6.87
C ASP A 252 -11.26 14.27 -6.46
N ILE A 253 -11.28 13.81 -5.19
CA ILE A 253 -10.32 12.82 -4.69
C ILE A 253 -10.62 11.44 -5.27
N GLY A 254 -9.84 11.03 -6.27
CA GLY A 254 -9.98 9.76 -7.00
C GLY A 254 -9.39 8.54 -6.31
N PHE A 255 -9.57 8.41 -5.00
CA PHE A 255 -9.16 7.22 -4.25
C PHE A 255 -10.29 6.74 -3.36
N TYR A 256 -10.65 5.47 -3.51
CA TYR A 256 -11.38 4.74 -2.48
C TYR A 256 -10.40 4.13 -1.47
N GLY A 257 -10.83 4.04 -0.22
CA GLY A 257 -10.11 3.40 0.88
C GLY A 257 -11.07 2.61 1.77
N GLY A 258 -10.63 1.42 2.17
CA GLY A 258 -11.38 0.53 3.05
C GLY A 258 -10.46 -0.22 4.00
N VAL A 259 -11.01 -0.56 5.16
CA VAL A 259 -10.38 -1.46 6.13
C VAL A 259 -11.37 -2.58 6.39
N ALA A 260 -10.90 -3.82 6.35
CA ALA A 260 -11.74 -4.98 6.60
C ALA A 260 -11.03 -5.98 7.50
N ARG A 261 -11.80 -6.72 8.29
CA ARG A 261 -11.30 -7.73 9.23
C ARG A 261 -11.57 -9.12 8.70
N LYS A 262 -10.59 -10.03 8.81
CA LYS A 262 -10.81 -11.45 8.52
C LYS A 262 -11.55 -12.08 9.70
N ALA A 263 -12.79 -12.49 9.47
CA ALA A 263 -13.61 -13.13 10.49
C ALA A 263 -13.00 -14.48 10.95
N PRO A 264 -13.28 -14.93 12.18
CA PRO A 264 -13.06 -16.32 12.55
C PRO A 264 -13.80 -17.25 11.58
N VAL A 265 -13.15 -18.33 11.17
CA VAL A 265 -13.87 -19.43 10.48
C VAL A 265 -14.94 -19.91 11.45
N PRO A 266 -16.24 -19.92 11.07
CA PRO A 266 -17.27 -20.48 11.92
C PRO A 266 -16.87 -21.90 12.31
N GLY A 267 -16.78 -22.18 13.62
CA GLY A 267 -16.54 -23.54 14.09
C GLY A 267 -17.61 -24.48 13.52
N PRO A 268 -17.33 -25.80 13.37
CA PRO A 268 -18.32 -26.73 12.88
C PRO A 268 -19.59 -26.60 13.73
N SER A 269 -20.70 -26.30 13.07
CA SER A 269 -22.00 -26.25 13.72
C SER A 269 -22.23 -27.62 14.36
N ASN A 270 -22.25 -27.69 15.69
CA ASN A 270 -22.69 -28.90 16.37
C ASN A 270 -24.14 -29.15 15.96
N GLN A 271 -24.35 -30.18 15.13
CA GLN A 271 -25.65 -30.77 14.87
C GLN A 271 -26.16 -31.50 16.11
#